data_AF-A0A428NIX4-F1
#
_entry.id   AF-A0A428NIX4-F1
#
_cell.length_a   1.000
_cell.length_b   1.000
_cell.length_c   1.000
_cell.angle_alpha   90.00
_cell.angle_beta   90.00
_cell.angle_gamma   90.00
#
_symmetry.space_group_name_H-M   'P 1'
#
loop_
_entity.id
_entity.type
_entity.pdbx_description
1 polymer ?
#
loop_
_entity_poly.entity_id
_entity_poly.type
_entity_poly.pdbx_seq_one_letter_code
_entity_poly.pdbx_strand_id
1 'polypeptide(L)'
;MQIESYEHDLRNELDACSEKHRFAELYAKLIEEWTSTSESDSTQSHVPRAESQEQRAIWEQYVFSTKEVDGTAIKTYLGNLFQSEGSGHVKKAYNDLVESIKSFQETWDEDAHFDEDSLQHCIQGLLRSDLLNDQKRMTLNDFLGNKVVLREIADVLNMRMRTRASWEWDGDCTLEPRRNLNGRYRFYPDEDLLQSLFLYYIGRRWCVTLRQTAETFYKQRQVMKPAFPAMSKEEARRRQRFLGPTEEKTIDFSLSKLLDEHFDNEIFLDQLPRKMDEKRGGYNDDKESEEDNQKSPIAVVQKLLQTLQTHIIVQNKLGRETTVIRSDFKWFGPSLSHTSIFSVLEFLGVQPDWIDFFHKVLE
;
A
#
# COMPACT_ATOMS: atom_id res chain seq x y z
N MET A 1 -58.86 -7.42 1.15
CA MET A 1 -57.96 -8.54 1.52
C MET A 1 -56.93 -8.90 0.45
N GLN A 2 -57.26 -9.46 -0.73
CA GLN A 2 -56.21 -9.81 -1.73
C GLN A 2 -55.55 -8.58 -2.38
N ILE A 3 -56.29 -7.51 -2.64
CA ILE A 3 -55.76 -6.28 -3.26
C ILE A 3 -54.83 -5.53 -2.30
N GLU A 4 -55.16 -5.46 -1.01
CA GLU A 4 -54.32 -4.80 0.01
C GLU A 4 -53.01 -5.56 0.25
N SER A 5 -53.03 -6.90 0.16
CA SER A 5 -51.82 -7.73 0.19
C SER A 5 -50.94 -7.48 -1.04
N TYR A 6 -51.55 -7.46 -2.24
CA TYR A 6 -50.82 -7.15 -3.47
C TYR A 6 -50.23 -5.73 -3.49
N GLU A 7 -50.97 -4.75 -2.97
CA GLU A 7 -50.49 -3.36 -2.83
C GLU A 7 -49.32 -3.28 -1.84
N HIS A 8 -49.39 -4.01 -0.73
CA HIS A 8 -48.31 -4.08 0.24
C HIS A 8 -47.05 -4.72 -0.35
N ASP A 9 -47.20 -5.82 -1.08
CA ASP A 9 -46.08 -6.51 -1.73
C ASP A 9 -45.42 -5.64 -2.80
N LEU A 10 -46.22 -4.96 -3.64
CA LEU A 10 -45.72 -4.00 -4.64
C LEU A 10 -45.00 -2.81 -4.01
N ARG A 11 -45.50 -2.29 -2.89
CA ARG A 11 -44.81 -1.20 -2.15
C ARG A 11 -43.49 -1.68 -1.56
N ASN A 12 -43.45 -2.87 -0.98
CA ASN A 12 -42.22 -3.44 -0.45
C ASN A 12 -41.18 -3.69 -1.56
N GLU A 13 -41.63 -4.17 -2.73
CA GLU A 13 -40.76 -4.37 -3.89
C GLU A 13 -40.26 -3.03 -4.46
N LEU A 14 -41.12 -2.02 -4.53
CA LEU A 14 -40.75 -0.67 -4.96
C LEU A 14 -39.78 -0.01 -3.97
N ASP A 15 -39.98 -0.17 -2.66
CA ASP A 15 -39.10 0.35 -1.62
C ASP A 15 -37.73 -0.35 -1.66
N ALA A 16 -37.70 -1.67 -1.85
CA ALA A 16 -36.46 -2.43 -2.04
C ALA A 16 -35.72 -1.98 -3.31
N CYS A 17 -36.46 -1.74 -4.39
CA CYS A 17 -35.90 -1.25 -5.64
C CYS A 17 -35.38 0.19 -5.48
N SER A 18 -36.13 1.07 -4.81
CA SER A 18 -35.76 2.45 -4.53
C SER A 18 -34.51 2.54 -3.66
N GLU A 19 -34.42 1.74 -2.61
CA GLU A 19 -33.21 1.63 -1.81
C GLU A 19 -32.01 1.13 -2.62
N LYS A 20 -32.20 0.09 -3.45
CA LYS A 20 -31.14 -0.41 -4.33
C LYS A 20 -30.62 0.70 -5.27
N HIS A 21 -31.52 1.52 -5.83
CA HIS A 21 -31.13 2.67 -6.64
C HIS A 21 -30.42 3.75 -5.82
N ARG A 22 -30.89 4.06 -4.62
CA ARG A 22 -30.22 5.00 -3.71
C ARG A 22 -28.82 4.52 -3.31
N PHE A 23 -28.63 3.22 -3.11
CA PHE A 23 -27.32 2.64 -2.82
C PHE A 23 -26.43 2.58 -4.06
N ALA A 24 -26.97 2.32 -5.25
CA ALA A 24 -26.25 2.44 -6.50
C ALA A 24 -25.84 3.88 -6.77
N GLU A 25 -26.70 4.86 -6.45
CA GLU A 25 -26.39 6.29 -6.52
C GLU A 25 -25.33 6.69 -5.49
N LEU A 26 -25.38 6.17 -4.26
CA LEU A 26 -24.35 6.42 -3.25
C LEU A 26 -23.01 5.77 -3.64
N TYR A 27 -23.02 4.57 -4.19
CA TYR A 27 -21.84 3.92 -4.75
C TYR A 27 -21.30 4.68 -5.96
N ALA A 28 -22.18 5.10 -6.87
CA ALA A 28 -21.82 5.92 -8.01
C ALA A 28 -21.24 7.26 -7.57
N LYS A 29 -21.80 7.93 -6.55
CA LYS A 29 -21.25 9.15 -5.96
C LYS A 29 -19.93 8.92 -5.24
N LEU A 30 -19.76 7.80 -4.54
CA LEU A 30 -18.47 7.45 -3.93
C LEU A 30 -17.40 7.17 -5.00
N ILE A 31 -17.78 6.50 -6.09
CA ILE A 31 -16.91 6.33 -7.26
C ILE A 31 -16.65 7.69 -7.90
N GLU A 32 -17.67 8.50 -8.21
CA GLU A 32 -17.53 9.83 -8.80
C GLU A 32 -16.71 10.73 -7.90
N GLU A 33 -16.82 10.66 -6.58
CA GLU A 33 -15.99 11.43 -5.66
C GLU A 33 -14.55 10.88 -5.68
N TRP A 34 -14.37 9.57 -5.74
CA TRP A 34 -13.05 8.94 -5.88
C TRP A 34 -12.39 9.26 -7.23
N THR A 35 -13.14 9.23 -8.32
CA THR A 35 -12.70 9.52 -9.68
C THR A 35 -12.65 11.01 -9.98
N SER A 36 -13.50 11.87 -9.44
CA SER A 36 -13.43 13.34 -9.63
C SER A 36 -12.29 13.98 -8.84
N THR A 37 -11.83 13.35 -7.74
CA THR A 37 -10.51 13.67 -7.17
C THR A 37 -9.36 13.28 -8.13
N SER A 38 -9.68 12.50 -9.17
CA SER A 38 -8.79 11.89 -10.16
C SER A 38 -9.10 12.34 -11.61
N GLU A 39 -10.10 13.19 -11.84
CA GLU A 39 -10.60 13.56 -13.17
C GLU A 39 -10.95 15.04 -13.15
N SER A 40 -9.92 15.87 -13.08
CA SER A 40 -10.00 17.20 -13.67
C SER A 40 -9.32 17.14 -15.04
N ASP A 41 -10.17 17.16 -16.08
CA ASP A 41 -9.89 17.32 -17.51
C ASP A 41 -9.16 16.19 -18.23
N SER A 42 -9.95 15.20 -18.65
CA SER A 42 -9.61 14.25 -19.71
C SER A 42 -9.76 14.90 -21.10
N THR A 43 -8.75 15.65 -21.52
CA THR A 43 -8.47 15.87 -22.95
C THR A 43 -6.99 15.68 -23.19
N GLN A 44 -6.63 14.59 -23.88
CA GLN A 44 -5.28 14.38 -24.38
C GLN A 44 -4.87 15.46 -25.39
N SER A 45 -3.56 15.66 -25.47
CA SER A 45 -2.79 16.35 -26.53
C SER A 45 -2.74 17.87 -26.54
N HIS A 46 -2.48 18.51 -25.41
CA HIS A 46 -1.50 19.61 -25.32
C HIS A 46 -1.26 19.89 -23.84
N VAL A 47 -0.04 19.75 -23.32
CA VAL A 47 0.29 20.28 -21.99
C VAL A 47 0.41 21.80 -22.15
N PRO A 48 -0.47 22.63 -21.57
CA PRO A 48 -0.22 24.07 -21.55
C PRO A 48 1.00 24.29 -20.66
N ARG A 49 2.04 24.97 -21.18
CA ARG A 49 3.27 25.25 -20.41
C ARG A 49 2.98 25.91 -19.06
N ALA A 50 1.90 26.70 -18.97
CA ALA A 50 1.48 27.38 -17.75
C ALA A 50 1.02 26.40 -16.64
N GLU A 51 0.15 25.44 -16.96
CA GLU A 51 -0.38 24.49 -15.97
C GLU A 51 0.73 23.59 -15.41
N SER A 52 1.64 23.13 -16.27
CA SER A 52 2.80 22.33 -15.84
C SER A 52 3.75 23.13 -14.94
N GLN A 53 3.91 24.43 -15.17
CA GLN A 53 4.74 25.31 -14.34
C GLN A 53 4.08 25.58 -12.98
N GLU A 54 2.77 25.80 -12.95
CA GLU A 54 2.02 25.98 -11.70
C GLU A 54 2.07 24.73 -10.80
N GLN A 55 1.83 23.55 -11.38
CA GLN A 55 1.90 22.28 -10.64
C GLN A 55 3.32 21.98 -10.16
N ARG A 56 4.33 22.33 -10.95
CA ARG A 56 5.73 22.28 -10.54
C ARG A 56 5.99 23.22 -9.36
N ALA A 57 5.55 24.47 -9.41
CA ALA A 57 5.73 25.40 -8.30
C ALA A 57 5.07 24.90 -6.99
N ILE A 58 3.88 24.31 -7.07
CA ILE A 58 3.20 23.69 -5.92
C ILE A 58 4.03 22.51 -5.38
N TRP A 59 4.50 21.63 -6.27
CA TRP A 59 5.32 20.49 -5.88
C TRP A 59 6.64 20.93 -5.24
N GLU A 60 7.34 21.90 -5.84
CA GLU A 60 8.58 22.50 -5.34
C GLU A 60 8.36 23.10 -3.95
N GLN A 61 7.21 23.73 -3.69
CA GLN A 61 6.86 24.21 -2.36
C GLN A 61 6.76 23.07 -1.34
N TYR A 62 6.17 21.92 -1.69
CA TYR A 62 6.06 20.79 -0.77
C TYR A 62 7.39 20.09 -0.50
N VAL A 63 8.25 20.00 -1.52
CA VAL A 63 9.53 19.28 -1.46
C VAL A 63 10.63 20.13 -0.82
N PHE A 64 10.77 21.38 -1.25
CA PHE A 64 11.87 22.26 -0.83
C PHE A 64 11.53 23.14 0.38
N SER A 65 10.29 23.12 0.87
CA SER A 65 10.02 23.72 2.18
C SER A 65 10.55 22.81 3.29
N THR A 66 11.49 23.35 4.06
CA THR A 66 11.99 22.67 5.26
C THR A 66 10.83 22.48 6.23
N LYS A 67 10.50 21.22 6.51
CA LYS A 67 9.49 20.85 7.51
C LYS A 67 10.21 20.68 8.84
N GLU A 68 10.14 21.70 9.68
CA GLU A 68 10.67 21.63 11.04
C GLU A 68 9.86 20.59 11.83
N VAL A 69 10.46 19.42 12.03
CA VAL A 69 9.88 18.33 12.81
C VAL A 69 10.87 17.88 13.86
N ASP A 70 10.40 17.75 15.09
CA ASP A 70 11.20 17.27 16.20
C ASP A 70 11.27 15.74 16.20
N GLY A 71 12.38 15.21 15.69
CA GLY A 71 12.65 13.76 15.69
C GLY A 71 12.70 13.15 17.09
N THR A 72 13.10 13.92 18.11
CA THR A 72 13.14 13.43 19.50
C THR A 72 11.74 13.28 20.08
N ALA A 73 10.83 14.21 19.75
CA ALA A 73 9.42 14.11 20.11
C ALA A 73 8.76 12.90 19.45
N ILE A 74 9.07 12.62 18.18
CA ILE A 74 8.58 11.42 17.48
C ILE A 74 9.04 10.14 18.19
N LYS A 75 10.34 10.00 18.45
CA LYS A 75 10.89 8.83 19.14
C LYS A 75 10.32 8.67 20.55
N THR A 76 10.09 9.77 21.25
CA THR A 76 9.44 9.77 22.57
C THR A 76 7.99 9.31 22.49
N TYR A 77 7.23 9.80 21.52
CA TYR A 77 5.85 9.38 21.29
C TYR A 77 5.77 7.88 20.97
N LEU A 78 6.60 7.38 20.06
CA LEU A 78 6.66 5.97 19.70
C LEU A 78 7.13 5.11 20.89
N GLY A 79 8.13 5.58 21.64
CA GLY A 79 8.59 4.94 22.87
C GLY A 79 7.46 4.82 23.90
N ASN A 80 6.65 5.86 24.07
CA ASN A 80 5.50 5.79 24.95
C ASN A 80 4.46 4.78 24.47
N LEU A 81 4.13 4.79 23.17
CA LEU A 81 3.11 3.92 22.58
C LEU A 81 3.47 2.43 22.66
N PHE A 82 4.71 2.07 22.31
CA PHE A 82 5.14 0.67 22.22
C PHE A 82 5.83 0.17 23.49
N GLN A 83 6.46 1.06 24.27
CA GLN A 83 7.25 0.67 25.44
C GLN A 83 6.66 1.15 26.77
N SER A 84 6.33 2.43 26.98
CA SER A 84 5.90 2.89 28.31
C SER A 84 4.48 2.45 28.64
N GLU A 85 3.53 2.76 27.75
CA GLU A 85 2.09 2.53 27.88
C GLU A 85 1.65 1.19 27.27
N GLY A 86 2.49 0.60 26.41
CA GLY A 86 2.26 -0.70 25.81
C GLY A 86 2.12 -1.81 26.86
N SER A 87 1.22 -2.77 26.60
CA SER A 87 1.13 -3.99 27.41
C SER A 87 2.46 -4.78 27.33
N GLY A 88 2.75 -5.63 28.31
CA GLY A 88 3.96 -6.48 28.26
C GLY A 88 4.06 -7.31 26.96
N HIS A 89 2.92 -7.66 26.35
CA HIS A 89 2.85 -8.33 25.06
C HIS A 89 3.27 -7.42 23.90
N VAL A 90 2.81 -6.17 23.87
CA VAL A 90 3.22 -5.18 22.86
C VAL A 90 4.73 -4.91 22.95
N LYS A 91 5.27 -4.75 24.17
CA LYS A 91 6.71 -4.54 24.38
C LYS A 91 7.53 -5.71 23.84
N LYS A 92 7.11 -6.94 24.15
CA LYS A 92 7.75 -8.15 23.64
C LYS A 92 7.69 -8.22 22.11
N ALA A 93 6.50 -8.03 21.54
CA ALA A 93 6.30 -8.05 20.09
C ALA A 93 7.17 -7.02 19.38
N TYR A 94 7.29 -5.82 19.95
CA TYR A 94 8.15 -4.76 19.45
C TYR A 94 9.63 -5.16 19.49
N ASN A 95 10.10 -5.74 20.61
CA ASN A 95 11.48 -6.21 20.71
C ASN A 95 11.78 -7.32 19.69
N ASP A 96 10.85 -8.27 19.49
CA ASP A 96 10.97 -9.32 18.48
C ASP A 96 11.04 -8.70 17.05
N LEU A 97 10.26 -7.65 16.77
CA LEU A 97 10.29 -6.92 15.50
C LEU A 97 11.66 -6.25 15.27
N VAL A 98 12.17 -5.54 16.28
CA VAL A 98 13.48 -4.86 16.22
C VAL A 98 14.61 -5.88 16.04
N GLU A 99 14.55 -7.01 16.74
CA GLU A 99 15.53 -8.09 16.60
C GLU A 99 15.50 -8.69 15.18
N SER A 100 14.31 -8.90 14.61
CA SER A 100 14.17 -9.39 13.24
C SER A 100 14.75 -8.41 12.20
N ILE A 101 14.55 -7.10 12.39
CA ILE A 101 15.12 -6.07 11.50
C ILE A 101 16.64 -6.01 11.64
N LYS A 102 17.18 -6.16 12.85
CA LYS A 102 18.64 -6.23 13.08
C LYS A 102 19.25 -7.46 12.41
N SER A 103 18.67 -8.64 12.62
CA SER A 103 19.16 -9.88 12.02
C SER A 103 19.18 -9.81 10.49
N PHE A 104 18.14 -9.23 9.88
CA PHE A 104 18.10 -9.00 8.43
C PHE A 104 19.27 -8.14 7.91
N GLN A 105 19.64 -7.11 8.66
CA GLN A 105 20.75 -6.22 8.28
C GLN A 105 22.10 -6.91 8.45
N GLU A 106 22.26 -7.71 9.51
CA GLU A 106 23.48 -8.50 9.75
C GLU A 106 23.72 -9.53 8.64
N THR A 107 22.67 -10.19 8.16
CA THR A 107 22.77 -11.15 7.06
C THR A 107 22.88 -10.51 5.68
N TRP A 108 22.66 -9.19 5.56
CA TRP A 108 22.58 -8.54 4.26
C TRP A 108 23.88 -8.68 3.47
N ASP A 109 25.03 -8.34 4.06
CA ASP A 109 26.30 -8.32 3.35
C ASP A 109 26.88 -9.73 3.07
N GLU A 110 26.28 -10.78 3.64
CA GLU A 110 26.60 -12.18 3.36
C GLU A 110 25.91 -12.70 2.09
N ASP A 111 24.79 -12.09 1.70
CA ASP A 111 23.96 -12.54 0.59
C ASP A 111 24.53 -12.10 -0.78
N ALA A 112 24.47 -13.00 -1.76
CA ALA A 112 24.56 -12.60 -3.17
C ALA A 112 23.20 -12.02 -3.60
N HIS A 113 23.17 -10.72 -3.89
CA HIS A 113 21.91 -10.00 -4.10
C HIS A 113 21.36 -10.14 -5.52
N PHE A 114 22.25 -10.06 -6.51
CA PHE A 114 21.90 -10.09 -7.92
C PHE A 114 22.32 -11.41 -8.55
N ASP A 115 21.38 -12.06 -9.20
CA ASP A 115 21.57 -13.18 -10.13
C ASP A 115 20.63 -13.00 -11.32
N GLU A 116 20.64 -13.95 -12.26
CA GLU A 116 19.78 -13.88 -13.45
C GLU A 116 18.29 -13.80 -13.10
N ASP A 117 17.84 -14.55 -12.09
CA ASP A 117 16.44 -14.64 -11.69
C ASP A 117 16.00 -13.38 -10.95
N SER A 118 16.80 -12.92 -9.98
CA SER A 118 16.51 -11.72 -9.19
C SER A 118 16.53 -10.46 -10.06
N LEU A 119 17.45 -10.39 -11.04
CA LEU A 119 17.48 -9.31 -12.02
C LEU A 119 16.28 -9.37 -12.97
N GLN A 120 15.87 -10.56 -13.43
CA GLN A 120 14.67 -10.70 -14.25
C GLN A 120 13.42 -10.21 -13.48
N HIS A 121 13.28 -10.56 -12.21
CA HIS A 121 12.18 -10.07 -11.38
C HIS A 121 12.23 -8.54 -11.18
N CYS A 122 13.42 -7.98 -10.94
CA CYS A 122 13.60 -6.53 -10.84
C CYS A 122 13.23 -5.81 -12.13
N ILE A 123 13.67 -6.30 -13.28
CA ILE A 123 13.35 -5.72 -14.58
C ILE A 123 11.83 -5.79 -14.83
N GLN A 124 11.21 -6.95 -14.62
CA GLN A 124 9.76 -7.11 -14.81
C GLN A 124 8.97 -6.19 -13.88
N GLY A 125 9.39 -6.07 -12.63
CA GLY A 125 8.77 -5.16 -11.66
C GLY A 125 8.95 -3.68 -12.03
N LEU A 126 10.11 -3.29 -12.56
CA LEU A 126 10.40 -1.92 -12.98
C LEU A 126 9.68 -1.55 -14.28
N LEU A 127 9.55 -2.48 -15.23
CA LEU A 127 8.78 -2.29 -16.47
C LEU A 127 7.30 -2.01 -16.21
N ARG A 128 6.75 -2.60 -15.14
CA ARG A 128 5.37 -2.38 -14.66
C ARG A 128 5.21 -1.07 -13.87
N SER A 129 6.33 -0.47 -13.46
CA SER A 129 6.32 0.85 -12.81
C SER A 129 6.22 1.96 -13.85
N ASP A 130 5.63 3.08 -13.45
CA ASP A 130 5.55 4.30 -14.27
C ASP A 130 6.85 5.13 -14.23
N LEU A 131 7.95 4.58 -13.66
CA LEU A 131 9.20 5.29 -13.44
C LEU A 131 10.03 5.46 -14.74
N LEU A 132 9.93 4.52 -15.68
CA LEU A 132 10.79 4.48 -16.87
C LEU A 132 10.20 5.21 -18.06
N ASN A 133 11.06 5.80 -18.90
CA ASN A 133 10.67 6.27 -20.24
C ASN A 133 10.68 5.11 -21.26
N ASP A 134 10.10 5.31 -22.44
CA ASP A 134 9.94 4.26 -23.45
C ASP A 134 11.29 3.71 -23.94
N GLN A 135 12.31 4.57 -24.07
CA GLN A 135 13.66 4.16 -24.45
C GLN A 135 14.27 3.19 -23.42
N LYS A 136 14.18 3.52 -22.14
CA LYS A 136 14.66 2.70 -21.03
C LYS A 136 13.89 1.39 -20.94
N ARG A 137 12.58 1.40 -21.20
CA ARG A 137 11.75 0.19 -21.28
C ARG A 137 12.20 -0.74 -22.41
N MET A 138 12.53 -0.21 -23.58
CA MET A 138 13.05 -1.02 -24.69
C MET A 138 14.38 -1.69 -24.31
N THR A 139 15.33 -0.91 -23.77
CA THR A 139 16.64 -1.44 -23.35
C THR A 139 16.50 -2.55 -22.31
N LEU A 140 15.61 -2.40 -21.33
CA LEU A 140 15.37 -3.45 -20.34
C LEU A 140 14.74 -4.71 -20.93
N ASN A 141 13.86 -4.58 -21.92
CA ASN A 141 13.33 -5.74 -22.63
C ASN A 141 14.43 -6.45 -23.45
N ASP A 142 15.35 -5.70 -24.06
CA ASP A 142 16.49 -6.27 -24.77
C ASP A 142 17.42 -7.04 -23.83
N PHE A 143 17.61 -6.55 -22.60
CA PHE A 143 18.39 -7.27 -21.57
C PHE A 143 17.75 -8.61 -21.20
N LEU A 144 16.43 -8.68 -21.08
CA LEU A 144 15.72 -9.94 -20.81
C LEU A 144 15.94 -10.99 -21.91
N GLY A 145 16.19 -10.55 -23.15
CA GLY A 145 16.51 -11.43 -24.27
C GLY A 145 17.92 -12.03 -24.23
N ASN A 146 18.82 -11.52 -23.38
CA ASN A 146 20.23 -11.89 -23.38
C ASN A 146 20.77 -12.25 -21.98
N LYS A 147 20.83 -13.55 -21.68
CA LYS A 147 21.33 -14.07 -20.39
C LYS A 147 22.78 -13.68 -20.07
N VAL A 148 23.63 -13.54 -21.10
CA VAL A 148 25.02 -13.12 -20.87
C VAL A 148 25.04 -11.69 -20.33
N VAL A 149 24.24 -10.81 -20.92
CA VAL A 149 24.12 -9.42 -20.45
C VAL A 149 23.54 -9.35 -19.04
N LEU A 150 22.51 -10.15 -18.72
CA LEU A 150 21.97 -10.21 -17.36
C LEU A 150 23.02 -10.61 -16.33
N ARG A 151 23.88 -11.58 -16.65
CA ARG A 151 24.95 -12.01 -15.75
C ARG A 151 25.99 -10.92 -15.52
N GLU A 152 26.44 -10.25 -16.58
CA GLU A 152 27.38 -9.13 -16.46
C GLU A 152 26.78 -7.97 -15.64
N ILE A 153 25.50 -7.65 -15.87
CA ILE A 153 24.79 -6.63 -15.08
C ILE A 153 24.70 -7.05 -13.61
N ALA A 154 24.37 -8.31 -13.33
CA ALA A 154 24.31 -8.83 -11.97
C ALA A 154 25.67 -8.71 -11.27
N ASP A 155 26.76 -9.04 -11.94
CA ASP A 155 28.12 -8.90 -11.41
C ASP A 155 28.48 -7.45 -11.09
N VAL A 156 28.15 -6.51 -11.98
CA VAL A 156 28.34 -5.06 -11.76
C VAL A 156 27.52 -4.57 -10.58
N LEU A 157 26.25 -4.96 -10.48
CA LEU A 157 25.36 -4.56 -9.38
C LEU A 157 25.80 -5.15 -8.04
N ASN A 158 26.27 -6.40 -8.02
CA ASN A 158 26.87 -7.01 -6.83
C ASN A 158 28.16 -6.30 -6.42
N MET A 159 28.99 -5.87 -7.37
CA MET A 159 30.17 -5.06 -7.07
C MET A 159 29.77 -3.73 -6.41
N ARG A 160 28.76 -3.04 -6.94
CA ARG A 160 28.22 -1.79 -6.35
C ARG A 160 27.62 -2.02 -4.97
N MET A 161 26.95 -3.15 -4.75
CA MET A 161 26.35 -3.50 -3.45
C MET A 161 27.40 -3.65 -2.35
N ARG A 162 28.58 -4.22 -2.66
CA ARG A 162 29.70 -4.31 -1.70
C ARG A 162 30.24 -2.95 -1.28
N THR A 163 30.11 -1.94 -2.14
CA THR A 163 30.53 -0.55 -1.89
C THR A 163 29.34 0.36 -1.58
N ARG A 164 28.21 -0.19 -1.11
CA ARG A 164 26.98 0.56 -0.80
C ARG A 164 27.22 1.74 0.13
N ALA A 165 28.09 1.60 1.14
CA ALA A 165 28.36 2.68 2.10
C ALA A 165 28.94 3.95 1.44
N SER A 166 29.72 3.79 0.37
CA SER A 166 30.28 4.89 -0.41
C SER A 166 29.44 5.27 -1.64
N TRP A 167 28.23 4.71 -1.77
CA TRP A 167 27.33 5.06 -2.85
C TRP A 167 26.88 6.53 -2.69
N GLU A 168 26.89 7.29 -3.79
CA GLU A 168 26.44 8.68 -3.89
C GLU A 168 25.83 8.87 -5.30
N TRP A 169 25.07 9.95 -5.49
CA TRP A 169 24.55 10.30 -6.81
C TRP A 169 25.69 10.76 -7.73
N ASP A 170 25.66 10.30 -8.99
CA ASP A 170 26.66 10.64 -10.01
C ASP A 170 26.52 12.09 -10.54
N GLY A 171 25.50 12.84 -10.10
CA GLY A 171 25.26 14.24 -10.46
C GLY A 171 23.83 14.71 -10.18
N ASP A 172 23.47 15.89 -10.70
CA ASP A 172 22.14 16.46 -10.57
C ASP A 172 21.09 15.59 -11.28
N CYS A 173 20.12 15.08 -10.52
CA CYS A 173 18.96 14.38 -11.07
C CYS A 173 18.06 15.34 -11.86
N THR A 174 17.77 14.99 -13.11
CA THR A 174 16.75 15.71 -13.89
C THR A 174 15.36 15.12 -13.65
N LEU A 175 14.37 15.99 -13.43
CA LEU A 175 13.00 15.57 -13.17
C LEU A 175 12.14 15.72 -14.43
N GLU A 176 11.54 14.62 -14.85
CA GLU A 176 10.55 14.61 -15.93
C GLU A 176 9.14 14.75 -15.35
N PRO A 177 8.43 15.87 -15.60
CA PRO A 177 7.02 15.98 -15.27
C PRO A 177 6.20 15.15 -16.25
N ARG A 178 5.44 14.18 -15.74
CA ARG A 178 4.50 13.38 -16.54
C ARG A 178 3.09 13.56 -16.01
N ARG A 179 2.15 13.82 -16.93
CA ARG A 179 0.72 13.89 -16.63
C ARG A 179 0.14 12.48 -16.73
N ASN A 180 -0.41 11.99 -15.62
CA ASN A 180 -1.07 10.69 -15.58
C ASN A 180 -2.47 10.76 -16.22
N LEU A 181 -3.07 9.59 -16.47
CA LEU A 181 -4.45 9.49 -16.98
C LEU A 181 -5.46 10.21 -16.07
N ASN A 182 -5.16 10.24 -14.77
CA ASN A 182 -5.94 10.95 -13.76
C ASN A 182 -5.71 12.48 -13.70
N GLY A 183 -5.10 13.06 -14.74
CA GLY A 183 -4.80 14.49 -14.82
C GLY A 183 -3.72 15.02 -13.86
N ARG A 184 -3.27 14.24 -12.87
CA ARG A 184 -2.26 14.66 -11.89
C ARG A 184 -0.85 14.60 -12.47
N TYR A 185 -0.07 15.63 -12.21
CA TYR A 185 1.35 15.66 -12.51
C TYR A 185 2.14 14.85 -11.48
N ARG A 186 3.03 13.99 -11.97
CA ARG A 186 4.03 13.32 -11.14
C ARG A 186 5.41 13.62 -11.72
N PHE A 187 6.39 13.78 -10.84
CA PHE A 187 7.76 14.07 -11.19
C PHE A 187 8.57 12.80 -11.02
N TYR A 188 9.20 12.36 -12.10
CA TYR A 188 9.99 11.14 -12.12
C TYR A 188 11.47 11.51 -12.30
N PRO A 189 12.36 10.98 -11.44
CA PRO A 189 13.79 11.18 -11.61
C PRO A 189 14.27 10.39 -12.85
N ASP A 190 14.98 11.06 -13.75
CA ASP A 190 15.53 10.44 -14.96
C ASP A 190 16.89 9.81 -14.69
N GLU A 191 16.89 8.70 -13.93
CA GLU A 191 18.12 8.04 -13.47
C GLU A 191 18.67 6.99 -14.43
N ASP A 192 19.98 6.74 -14.37
CA ASP A 192 20.60 5.62 -15.09
C ASP A 192 19.89 4.28 -14.82
N LEU A 193 19.87 3.39 -15.80
CA LEU A 193 19.18 2.11 -15.71
C LEU A 193 19.76 1.21 -14.62
N LEU A 194 21.09 1.14 -14.51
CA LEU A 194 21.73 0.32 -13.48
C LEU A 194 21.47 0.90 -12.10
N GLN A 195 21.47 2.22 -11.99
CA GLN A 195 21.14 2.94 -10.76
C GLN A 195 19.68 2.69 -10.34
N SER A 196 18.75 2.74 -11.30
CA SER A 196 17.34 2.45 -11.08
C SER A 196 17.13 1.00 -10.61
N LEU A 197 17.79 0.03 -11.25
CA LEU A 197 17.73 -1.38 -10.86
C LEU A 197 18.31 -1.62 -9.45
N PHE A 198 19.43 -0.96 -9.13
CA PHE A 198 20.07 -1.04 -7.82
C PHE A 198 19.15 -0.55 -6.70
N LEU A 199 18.63 0.67 -6.83
CA LEU A 199 17.72 1.26 -5.83
C LEU A 199 16.40 0.50 -5.75
N TYR A 200 15.86 0.05 -6.89
CA TYR A 200 14.65 -0.73 -6.94
C TYR A 200 14.80 -2.03 -6.14
N TYR A 201 15.90 -2.78 -6.34
CA TYR A 201 16.16 -4.01 -5.62
C TYR A 201 16.26 -3.77 -4.10
N ILE A 202 17.04 -2.76 -3.68
CA ILE A 202 17.21 -2.41 -2.26
C ILE A 202 15.87 -2.06 -1.65
N GLY A 203 15.15 -1.10 -2.24
CA GLY A 203 13.84 -0.67 -1.76
C GLY A 203 12.87 -1.84 -1.67
N ARG A 204 12.86 -2.71 -2.69
CA ARG A 204 11.98 -3.87 -2.72
C ARG A 204 12.30 -4.91 -1.64
N ARG A 205 13.57 -5.23 -1.41
CA ARG A 205 13.98 -6.11 -0.30
C ARG A 205 13.56 -5.52 1.05
N TRP A 206 13.81 -4.23 1.26
CA TRP A 206 13.40 -3.54 2.48
C TRP A 206 11.89 -3.58 2.68
N CYS A 207 11.10 -3.29 1.65
CA CYS A 207 9.65 -3.35 1.74
C CYS A 207 9.13 -4.75 2.08
N VAL A 208 9.67 -5.80 1.47
CA VAL A 208 9.30 -7.19 1.75
C VAL A 208 9.60 -7.53 3.21
N THR A 209 10.82 -7.21 3.69
CA THR A 209 11.20 -7.48 5.08
C THR A 209 10.34 -6.69 6.06
N LEU A 210 10.17 -5.38 5.86
CA LEU A 210 9.36 -4.52 6.72
C LEU A 210 7.91 -5.00 6.77
N ARG A 211 7.36 -5.48 5.65
CA ARG A 211 6.04 -6.08 5.63
C ARG A 211 5.99 -7.35 6.48
N GLN A 212 6.93 -8.27 6.30
CA GLN A 212 6.96 -9.53 7.02
C GLN A 212 7.09 -9.34 8.54
N THR A 213 7.95 -8.42 8.97
CA THR A 213 8.14 -8.12 10.40
C THR A 213 6.93 -7.42 10.99
N ALA A 214 6.33 -6.48 10.27
CA ALA A 214 5.11 -5.79 10.70
C ALA A 214 3.88 -6.73 10.75
N GLU A 215 3.73 -7.64 9.78
CA GLU A 215 2.70 -8.68 9.82
C GLU A 215 2.90 -9.63 11.01
N THR A 216 4.15 -10.01 11.28
CA THR A 216 4.47 -10.86 12.43
C THR A 216 4.10 -10.16 13.73
N PHE A 217 4.49 -8.89 13.88
CA PHE A 217 4.11 -8.04 15.02
C PHE A 217 2.59 -7.93 15.17
N TYR A 218 1.88 -7.63 14.09
CA TYR A 218 0.42 -7.47 14.10
C TYR A 218 -0.31 -8.75 14.54
N LYS A 219 0.15 -9.91 14.03
CA LYS A 219 -0.44 -11.23 14.30
C LYS A 219 -0.08 -11.76 15.68
N GLN A 220 0.87 -11.14 16.41
CA GLN A 220 1.19 -11.57 17.76
C GLN A 220 -0.01 -11.40 18.71
N ARG A 221 -0.17 -12.37 19.60
CA ARG A 221 -1.29 -12.43 20.54
C ARG A 221 -1.33 -11.18 21.43
N GLN A 222 -2.51 -10.55 21.50
CA GLN A 222 -2.80 -9.38 22.35
C GLN A 222 -2.08 -8.08 21.97
N VAL A 223 -1.47 -8.02 20.78
CA VAL A 223 -0.96 -6.76 20.22
C VAL A 223 -2.12 -5.92 19.69
N MET A 224 -2.89 -6.48 18.76
CA MET A 224 -4.08 -5.85 18.24
C MET A 224 -5.34 -6.35 18.95
N LYS A 225 -6.23 -5.42 19.27
CA LYS A 225 -7.57 -5.74 19.77
C LYS A 225 -8.48 -5.96 18.56
N PRO A 226 -9.29 -7.03 18.54
CA PRO A 226 -10.23 -7.25 17.45
C PRO A 226 -11.23 -6.09 17.39
N ALA A 227 -11.62 -5.68 16.18
CA ALA A 227 -12.54 -4.57 15.97
C ALA A 227 -13.93 -4.86 16.58
N PHE A 228 -14.32 -6.13 16.62
CA PHE A 228 -15.54 -6.58 17.28
C PHE A 228 -15.23 -7.58 18.39
N PRO A 229 -16.00 -7.56 19.49
CA PRO A 229 -15.87 -8.58 20.51
C PRO A 229 -16.22 -9.96 19.93
N ALA A 230 -15.52 -10.98 20.40
CA ALA A 230 -15.86 -12.36 20.06
C ALA A 230 -17.31 -12.65 20.52
N MET A 231 -18.03 -13.41 19.71
CA MET A 231 -19.42 -13.79 19.99
C MET A 231 -19.53 -14.43 21.38
N SER A 232 -20.45 -13.93 22.19
CA SER A 232 -20.67 -14.48 23.52
C SER A 232 -21.25 -15.90 23.42
N LYS A 233 -21.08 -16.71 24.47
CA LYS A 233 -21.67 -18.06 24.50
C LYS A 233 -23.20 -18.03 24.39
N GLU A 234 -23.83 -16.97 24.87
CA GLU A 234 -25.28 -16.77 24.78
C GLU A 234 -25.71 -16.44 23.36
N GLU A 235 -24.99 -15.57 22.67
CA GLU A 235 -25.21 -15.25 21.26
C GLU A 235 -25.00 -16.46 20.36
N ALA A 236 -23.97 -17.27 20.63
CA ALA A 236 -23.72 -18.51 19.91
C ALA A 236 -24.86 -19.52 20.09
N ARG A 237 -25.36 -19.69 21.32
CA ARG A 237 -26.54 -20.53 21.62
C ARG A 237 -27.80 -19.99 20.93
N ARG A 238 -28.01 -18.67 20.94
CA ARG A 238 -29.12 -18.03 20.26
C ARG A 238 -29.06 -18.28 18.75
N ARG A 239 -27.88 -18.10 18.14
CA ARG A 239 -27.64 -18.39 16.72
C ARG A 239 -27.96 -19.84 16.39
N GLN A 240 -27.49 -20.79 17.19
CA GLN A 240 -27.74 -22.22 17.02
C GLN A 240 -29.25 -22.55 17.11
N ARG A 241 -29.97 -21.90 18.02
CA ARG A 241 -31.43 -22.07 18.16
C ARG A 241 -32.22 -21.62 16.93
N PHE A 242 -31.85 -20.48 16.32
CA PHE A 242 -32.57 -19.91 15.18
C PHE A 242 -32.13 -20.48 13.82
N LEU A 243 -30.86 -20.88 13.68
CA LEU A 243 -30.29 -21.35 12.41
C LEU A 243 -30.08 -22.87 12.33
N GLY A 244 -30.42 -23.61 13.39
CA GLY A 244 -30.24 -25.05 13.51
C GLY A 244 -28.78 -25.50 13.73
N PRO A 245 -28.57 -26.77 14.12
CA PRO A 245 -27.24 -27.37 14.18
C PRO A 245 -26.71 -27.56 12.76
N THR A 246 -25.52 -27.02 12.47
CA THR A 246 -24.82 -27.28 11.21
C THR A 246 -23.35 -27.43 11.57
N GLU A 247 -22.68 -28.44 11.00
CA GLU A 247 -21.29 -28.79 11.30
C GLU A 247 -20.31 -27.63 11.03
N GLU A 248 -20.72 -26.64 10.23
CA GLU A 248 -19.94 -25.46 9.83
C GLU A 248 -20.21 -24.18 10.68
N LYS A 249 -21.05 -24.24 11.71
CA LYS A 249 -21.47 -23.05 12.50
C LYS A 249 -20.73 -22.96 13.85
N THR A 250 -19.42 -23.07 13.85
CA THR A 250 -18.58 -22.75 15.01
C THR A 250 -18.48 -21.24 15.21
N ILE A 251 -17.97 -20.81 16.38
CA ILE A 251 -17.63 -19.40 16.69
C ILE A 251 -16.70 -18.80 15.61
N ASP A 252 -15.99 -19.68 14.89
CA ASP A 252 -15.03 -19.37 13.85
C ASP A 252 -15.63 -18.89 12.53
N PHE A 253 -16.95 -18.86 12.34
CA PHE A 253 -17.60 -18.34 11.13
C PHE A 253 -18.51 -17.17 11.47
N SER A 254 -17.90 -16.01 11.73
CA SER A 254 -18.58 -14.76 12.05
C SER A 254 -18.25 -13.66 11.04
N LEU A 255 -19.15 -12.68 10.91
CA LEU A 255 -18.90 -11.49 10.10
C LEU A 255 -17.65 -10.74 10.58
N SER A 256 -17.42 -10.67 11.90
CA SER A 256 -16.18 -10.09 12.45
C SER A 256 -14.96 -10.77 11.86
N LYS A 257 -14.90 -12.09 11.95
CA LYS A 257 -13.73 -12.84 11.45
C LYS A 257 -13.55 -12.67 9.95
N LEU A 258 -14.64 -12.64 9.17
CA LEU A 258 -14.55 -12.38 7.72
C LEU A 258 -13.99 -10.98 7.43
N LEU A 259 -14.38 -9.97 8.22
CA LEU A 259 -13.87 -8.60 8.10
C LEU A 259 -12.40 -8.51 8.55
N ASP A 260 -12.03 -9.19 9.63
CA ASP A 260 -10.66 -9.27 10.12
C ASP A 260 -9.77 -9.96 9.08
N GLU A 261 -10.19 -11.10 8.53
CA GLU A 261 -9.48 -11.80 7.44
C GLU A 261 -9.36 -10.96 6.17
N HIS A 262 -10.39 -10.18 5.83
CA HIS A 262 -10.34 -9.26 4.70
C HIS A 262 -9.33 -8.13 4.95
N PHE A 263 -9.35 -7.54 6.15
CA PHE A 263 -8.38 -6.51 6.52
C PHE A 263 -6.95 -7.05 6.49
N ASP A 264 -6.70 -8.18 7.15
CA ASP A 264 -5.37 -8.78 7.27
C ASP A 264 -4.78 -9.19 5.92
N ASN A 265 -5.61 -9.74 5.02
CA ASN A 265 -5.14 -10.27 3.75
C ASN A 265 -5.18 -9.27 2.60
N GLU A 266 -6.03 -8.24 2.63
CA GLU A 266 -6.21 -7.37 1.45
C GLU A 266 -5.93 -5.89 1.73
N ILE A 267 -6.03 -5.44 2.97
CA ILE A 267 -5.91 -4.01 3.30
C ILE A 267 -4.59 -3.74 4.03
N PHE A 268 -4.25 -4.57 5.01
CA PHE A 268 -3.09 -4.36 5.86
C PHE A 268 -1.79 -4.41 5.04
N LEU A 269 -1.08 -3.28 5.06
CA LEU A 269 0.18 -3.05 4.34
C LEU A 269 0.09 -3.31 2.83
N ASP A 270 -1.08 -3.23 2.20
CA ASP A 270 -1.32 -3.58 0.79
C ASP A 270 -0.30 -2.98 -0.20
N GLN A 271 0.23 -1.79 0.08
CA GLN A 271 1.22 -1.14 -0.79
C GLN A 271 2.63 -1.73 -0.71
N LEU A 272 2.94 -2.51 0.34
CA LEU A 272 4.21 -3.21 0.44
C LEU A 272 4.13 -4.59 -0.22
N PRO A 273 5.10 -4.97 -1.07
CA PRO A 273 5.16 -6.31 -1.63
C PRO A 273 5.34 -7.38 -0.54
N ARG A 274 4.69 -8.52 -0.74
CA ARG A 274 4.84 -9.77 0.02
C ARG A 274 6.10 -10.51 -0.36
N LYS A 275 6.52 -10.42 -1.63
CA LYS A 275 7.65 -11.15 -2.20
C LYS A 275 8.40 -10.34 -3.26
N MET A 276 9.64 -10.77 -3.52
CA MET A 276 10.52 -10.14 -4.51
C MET A 276 9.97 -10.25 -5.93
N ASP A 277 9.31 -11.35 -6.26
CA ASP A 277 8.73 -11.68 -7.57
C ASP A 277 7.26 -11.24 -7.72
N GLU A 278 6.73 -10.49 -6.76
CA GLU A 278 5.34 -10.00 -6.84
C GLU A 278 5.13 -9.05 -8.02
N LYS A 279 4.07 -9.33 -8.76
CA LYS A 279 3.69 -8.73 -10.01
C LYS A 279 2.29 -8.16 -9.83
N ARG A 280 2.21 -6.84 -9.77
CA ARG A 280 0.97 -6.09 -9.54
C ARG A 280 0.71 -5.13 -10.69
N GLY A 281 -0.56 -5.03 -11.12
CA GLY A 281 -1.00 -4.05 -12.10
C GLY A 281 -0.83 -2.61 -11.61
N GLY A 282 -0.52 -1.69 -12.54
CA GLY A 282 -0.31 -0.28 -12.25
C GLY A 282 -1.59 0.45 -11.82
N TYR A 283 -1.44 1.61 -11.18
CA TYR A 283 -2.57 2.44 -10.73
C TYR A 283 -3.46 2.98 -11.88
N ASN A 284 -2.94 3.00 -13.10
CA ASN A 284 -3.60 3.50 -14.30
C ASN A 284 -3.97 2.37 -15.28
N ASP A 285 -3.70 1.11 -14.93
CA ASP A 285 -3.98 -0.02 -15.81
C ASP A 285 -5.31 -0.67 -15.38
N ASP A 286 -6.36 -0.40 -16.15
CA ASP A 286 -7.71 -0.92 -15.90
C ASP A 286 -7.82 -2.44 -16.15
N LYS A 287 -6.75 -3.10 -16.58
CA LYS A 287 -6.73 -4.53 -16.88
C LYS A 287 -5.69 -5.26 -16.03
N GLU A 288 -6.16 -6.19 -15.21
CA GLU A 288 -5.28 -7.20 -14.60
C GLU A 288 -4.66 -8.04 -15.73
N SER A 289 -3.33 -8.16 -15.74
CA SER A 289 -2.65 -9.03 -16.69
C SER A 289 -2.75 -10.49 -16.22
N GLU A 290 -2.79 -11.47 -17.13
CA GLU A 290 -2.77 -12.89 -16.72
C GLU A 290 -1.50 -13.27 -15.92
N GLU A 291 -0.47 -12.43 -15.98
CA GLU A 291 0.77 -12.59 -15.23
C GLU A 291 0.75 -11.94 -13.83
N ASP A 292 -0.31 -11.24 -13.46
CA ASP A 292 -0.43 -10.60 -12.14
C ASP A 292 -0.69 -11.65 -11.06
N ASN A 293 0.11 -11.62 -9.99
CA ASN A 293 -0.04 -12.50 -8.84
C ASN A 293 -0.59 -11.78 -7.60
N GLN A 294 -0.86 -10.48 -7.72
CA GLN A 294 -1.51 -9.66 -6.70
C GLN A 294 -2.56 -8.73 -7.31
N LYS A 295 -3.69 -8.56 -6.61
CA LYS A 295 -4.79 -7.68 -7.02
C LYS A 295 -4.31 -6.25 -7.23
N SER A 296 -4.83 -5.60 -8.26
CA SER A 296 -4.53 -4.17 -8.49
C SER A 296 -5.02 -3.30 -7.31
N PRO A 297 -4.42 -2.12 -7.08
CA PRO A 297 -4.91 -1.19 -6.06
C PRO A 297 -6.39 -0.83 -6.26
N ILE A 298 -6.83 -0.71 -7.51
CA ILE A 298 -8.22 -0.42 -7.88
C ILE A 298 -9.15 -1.55 -7.42
N ALA A 299 -8.77 -2.81 -7.67
CA ALA A 299 -9.57 -3.97 -7.26
C ALA A 299 -9.72 -4.06 -5.73
N VAL A 300 -8.64 -3.76 -4.98
CA VAL A 300 -8.69 -3.72 -3.50
C VAL A 300 -9.65 -2.62 -3.02
N VAL A 301 -9.53 -1.40 -3.56
CA VAL A 301 -10.43 -0.28 -3.21
C VAL A 301 -11.87 -0.60 -3.59
N GLN A 302 -12.11 -1.18 -4.77
CA GLN A 302 -13.46 -1.56 -5.22
C GLN A 302 -14.10 -2.55 -4.26
N LYS A 303 -13.37 -3.58 -3.84
CA LYS A 303 -13.86 -4.57 -2.87
C LYS A 303 -14.13 -3.95 -1.51
N LEU A 304 -13.27 -3.02 -1.05
CA LEU A 304 -13.48 -2.27 0.18
C LEU A 304 -14.79 -1.45 0.12
N LEU A 305 -15.02 -0.73 -0.98
CA LEU A 305 -16.24 0.06 -1.18
C LEU A 305 -17.50 -0.82 -1.24
N GLN A 306 -17.45 -1.97 -1.91
CA GLN A 306 -18.57 -2.93 -1.94
C GLN A 306 -18.86 -3.52 -0.55
N THR A 307 -17.82 -3.83 0.22
CA THR A 307 -17.94 -4.34 1.59
C THR A 307 -18.57 -3.27 2.49
N LEU A 308 -18.11 -2.02 2.37
CA LEU A 308 -18.66 -0.88 3.10
C LEU A 308 -20.13 -0.64 2.75
N GLN A 309 -20.48 -0.63 1.45
CA GLN A 309 -21.86 -0.49 0.98
C GLN A 309 -22.75 -1.58 1.58
N THR A 310 -22.30 -2.84 1.55
CA THR A 310 -23.03 -3.97 2.15
C THR A 310 -23.24 -3.75 3.65
N HIS A 311 -22.22 -3.29 4.37
CA HIS A 311 -22.30 -3.00 5.79
C HIS A 311 -23.33 -1.90 6.09
N ILE A 312 -23.31 -0.81 5.33
CA ILE A 312 -24.27 0.30 5.47
C ILE A 312 -25.71 -0.19 5.26
N ILE A 313 -25.95 -1.00 4.22
CA ILE A 313 -27.27 -1.58 3.93
C ILE A 313 -27.76 -2.39 5.13
N VAL A 314 -26.92 -3.29 5.64
CA VAL A 314 -27.28 -4.17 6.77
C VAL A 314 -27.56 -3.37 8.04
N GLN A 315 -26.69 -2.42 8.40
CA GLN A 315 -26.88 -1.63 9.63
C GLN A 315 -28.13 -0.74 9.54
N ASN A 316 -28.38 -0.12 8.39
CA ASN A 316 -29.59 0.66 8.17
C ASN A 316 -30.86 -0.19 8.31
N LYS A 317 -30.88 -1.41 7.75
CA LYS A 317 -32.00 -2.34 7.93
C LYS A 317 -32.18 -2.82 9.36
N LEU A 318 -31.11 -2.85 10.15
CA LEU A 318 -31.16 -3.14 11.59
C LEU A 318 -31.52 -1.91 12.44
N GLY A 319 -31.83 -0.76 11.83
CA GLY A 319 -32.17 0.48 12.51
C GLY A 319 -30.99 1.12 13.25
N ARG A 320 -29.76 0.81 12.82
CA ARG A 320 -28.52 1.33 13.41
C ARG A 320 -27.93 2.41 12.51
N GLU A 321 -27.52 3.50 13.12
CA GLU A 321 -26.80 4.57 12.42
C GLU A 321 -25.36 4.15 12.15
N THR A 322 -24.86 4.45 10.94
CA THR A 322 -23.49 4.17 10.52
C THR A 322 -22.85 5.44 9.98
N THR A 323 -21.67 5.78 10.47
CA THR A 323 -20.88 6.92 10.00
C THR A 323 -19.63 6.42 9.29
N VAL A 324 -19.37 6.96 8.09
CA VAL A 324 -18.15 6.68 7.33
C VAL A 324 -17.28 7.93 7.36
N ILE A 325 -16.00 7.76 7.70
CA ILE A 325 -15.00 8.83 7.68
C ILE A 325 -13.99 8.50 6.58
N ARG A 326 -13.77 9.44 5.68
CA ARG A 326 -12.72 9.41 4.66
C ARG A 326 -11.73 10.53 4.95
N SER A 327 -10.44 10.20 4.93
CA SER A 327 -9.36 11.18 4.92
C SER A 327 -8.43 10.89 3.75
N ASP A 328 -7.92 11.94 3.11
CA ASP A 328 -6.92 11.84 2.04
C ASP A 328 -5.75 12.76 2.35
N PHE A 329 -4.53 12.31 2.03
CA PHE A 329 -3.31 13.09 2.19
C PHE A 329 -2.91 13.66 0.84
N LYS A 330 -3.03 14.99 0.72
CA LYS A 330 -2.58 15.69 -0.49
C LYS A 330 -1.06 15.59 -0.61
N TRP A 331 -0.58 15.12 -1.76
CA TRP A 331 0.86 14.95 -2.05
C TRP A 331 1.61 14.15 -0.96
N PHE A 332 1.04 13.02 -0.51
CA PHE A 332 1.60 12.22 0.59
C PHE A 332 3.12 12.06 0.56
N GLY A 333 3.70 11.52 -0.53
CA GLY A 333 5.15 11.34 -0.67
C GLY A 333 5.93 12.64 -0.47
N PRO A 334 5.76 13.66 -1.33
CA PRO A 334 6.41 14.97 -1.17
C PRO A 334 6.11 15.68 0.14
N SER A 335 5.00 15.38 0.81
CA SER A 335 4.60 16.02 2.08
C SER A 335 5.31 15.45 3.31
N LEU A 336 5.93 14.27 3.22
CA LEU A 336 6.65 13.68 4.34
C LEU A 336 7.94 14.46 4.64
N SER A 337 8.25 14.60 5.93
CA SER A 337 9.54 15.15 6.38
C SER A 337 10.56 14.02 6.46
N HIS A 338 11.75 14.22 5.88
CA HIS A 338 12.84 13.24 5.95
C HIS A 338 13.22 12.93 7.41
N THR A 339 13.25 13.95 8.27
CA THR A 339 13.44 13.78 9.73
C THR A 339 12.44 12.80 10.34
N SER A 340 11.18 12.82 9.89
CA SER A 340 10.16 11.87 10.36
C SER A 340 10.45 10.45 9.88
N ILE A 341 10.81 10.29 8.60
CA ILE A 341 11.17 9.00 8.00
C ILE A 341 12.32 8.36 8.77
N PHE A 342 13.45 9.08 8.92
CA PHE A 342 14.62 8.56 9.61
C PHE A 342 14.37 8.30 11.09
N SER A 343 13.61 9.16 11.77
CA SER A 343 13.25 8.93 13.17
C SER A 343 12.43 7.65 13.38
N VAL A 344 11.53 7.34 12.44
CA VAL A 344 10.75 6.09 12.45
C VAL A 344 11.63 4.89 12.11
N LEU A 345 12.49 4.98 11.10
CA LEU A 345 13.41 3.89 10.74
C LEU A 345 14.37 3.54 11.88
N GLU A 346 14.95 4.55 12.53
CA GLU A 346 15.75 4.38 13.75
C GLU A 346 14.97 3.68 14.86
N PHE A 347 13.72 4.10 15.09
CA PHE A 347 12.86 3.48 16.10
C PHE A 347 12.59 2.00 15.76
N LEU A 348 12.40 1.65 14.49
CA LEU A 348 12.21 0.27 14.05
C LEU A 348 13.50 -0.58 14.12
N GLY A 349 14.65 0.01 14.46
CA GLY A 349 15.91 -0.72 14.61
C GLY A 349 16.76 -0.80 13.34
N VAL A 350 16.53 0.09 12.37
CA VAL A 350 17.45 0.27 11.24
C VAL A 350 18.77 0.83 11.75
N GLN A 351 19.88 0.22 11.32
CA GLN A 351 21.23 0.57 11.74
C GLN A 351 21.71 1.87 11.06
N PRO A 352 22.66 2.59 11.68
CA PRO A 352 23.17 3.86 11.15
C PRO A 352 23.63 3.78 9.70
N ASP A 353 24.38 2.74 9.33
CA ASP A 353 24.90 2.56 7.96
C ASP A 353 23.79 2.55 6.89
N TRP A 354 22.62 2.00 7.22
CA TRP A 354 21.46 1.99 6.34
C TRP A 354 20.72 3.32 6.33
N ILE A 355 20.64 3.99 7.48
CA ILE A 355 20.07 5.33 7.58
C ILE A 355 20.91 6.31 6.76
N ASP A 356 22.23 6.23 6.83
CA ASP A 356 23.15 7.04 6.04
C ASP A 356 22.97 6.79 4.54
N PHE A 357 22.80 5.53 4.14
CA PHE A 357 22.47 5.21 2.75
C PHE A 357 21.12 5.84 2.32
N PHE A 358 20.08 5.74 3.15
CA PHE A 358 18.78 6.35 2.84
C PHE A 358 18.81 7.87 2.85
N HIS A 359 19.65 8.50 3.68
CA HIS A 359 19.92 9.93 3.61
C HIS A 359 20.43 10.29 2.22
N LYS A 360 21.48 9.63 1.73
CA LYS A 360 22.03 9.89 0.40
C LYS A 360 21.04 9.66 -0.74
N VAL A 361 20.06 8.78 -0.56
CA VAL A 361 19.02 8.53 -1.57
C VAL A 361 17.96 9.63 -1.58
N LEU A 362 17.62 10.20 -0.42
CA LEU A 362 16.51 11.16 -0.26
C LEU A 362 16.96 12.62 -0.28
N GLU A 363 18.18 12.92 0.14
CA GLU A 363 18.80 14.26 0.26
C GLU A 363 20.01 14.36 -0.66
#